data_AF-A0A6C0IGU6-F1
#
_entry.id   AF-A0A6C0IGU6-F1
#
_cell.length_a   1.000
_cell.length_b   1.000
_cell.length_c   1.000
_cell.angle_alpha   90.00
_cell.angle_beta   90.00
_cell.angle_gamma   90.00
#
_symmetry.space_group_name_H-M   'P 1'
#
loop_
_entity.id
_entity.type
_entity.pdbx_description
1 polymer ?
#
loop_
_entity_poly.entity_id
_entity_poly.type
_entity_poly.pdbx_seq_one_letter_code
_entity_poly.pdbx_strand_id
1 'polypeptide(L)'
;MSLNTYFDDDYCEDLIEEDNTPPDCLVLEIYVNMNNVDERKRIFVWYDSVERRFFLRGKPDDSESNSYNPFNFKSKKASHIADFLSFIINKRSVLEVALYNFTDFPLSSNDITFEMLESNETADIIYMHDDYPLKRDKIRYLLNMLSNIYNSY
;
A
#
# COMPACT_ATOMS: atom_id res chain seq x y z
N MET A 1 -41.50 -50.19 -26.60
CA MET A 1 -41.00 -48.80 -26.65
C MET A 1 -41.01 -48.28 -25.23
N SER A 2 -39.86 -48.34 -24.56
CA SER A 2 -39.70 -47.89 -23.17
C SER A 2 -39.29 -46.43 -23.14
N LEU A 3 -39.98 -45.65 -22.31
CA LEU A 3 -39.59 -44.32 -21.86
C LEU A 3 -38.47 -44.45 -20.82
N ASN A 4 -37.33 -43.79 -21.06
CA ASN A 4 -36.28 -43.51 -20.06
C ASN A 4 -36.19 -41.98 -19.94
N THR A 5 -36.74 -41.39 -18.88
CA THR A 5 -36.09 -41.02 -17.59
C THR A 5 -35.08 -39.88 -17.70
N TYR A 6 -35.57 -38.71 -17.29
CA TYR A 6 -34.90 -37.64 -16.51
C TYR A 6 -33.42 -37.82 -16.18
N PHE A 7 -32.63 -36.83 -16.59
CA PHE A 7 -31.53 -36.28 -15.80
C PHE A 7 -31.66 -34.76 -15.91
N ASP A 8 -32.23 -34.14 -14.88
CA ASP A 8 -32.03 -32.72 -14.60
C ASP A 8 -30.62 -32.61 -14.02
N ASP A 9 -29.68 -32.12 -14.83
CA ASP A 9 -28.36 -31.71 -14.36
C ASP A 9 -28.53 -30.38 -13.62
N ASP A 10 -28.75 -30.48 -12.32
CA ASP A 10 -28.72 -29.39 -11.35
C ASP A 10 -27.27 -28.87 -11.28
N TYR A 11 -26.93 -27.97 -12.19
CA TYR A 11 -25.72 -27.17 -12.13
C TYR A 11 -25.86 -26.21 -10.95
N CYS A 12 -25.39 -26.62 -9.77
CA CYS A 12 -25.02 -25.68 -8.72
C CYS A 12 -23.82 -24.88 -9.21
N GLU A 13 -24.08 -23.77 -9.93
CA GLU A 13 -23.14 -22.67 -9.96
C GLU A 13 -23.00 -22.17 -8.52
N ASP A 14 -21.90 -22.52 -7.87
CA ASP A 14 -21.45 -21.81 -6.67
C ASP A 14 -21.27 -20.35 -7.08
N LEU A 15 -22.32 -19.55 -6.89
CA LEU A 15 -22.26 -18.10 -6.96
C LEU A 15 -21.25 -17.68 -5.89
N ILE A 16 -20.01 -17.44 -6.31
CA ILE A 16 -19.06 -16.69 -5.52
C ILE A 16 -19.73 -15.33 -5.33
N GLU A 17 -20.34 -15.11 -4.16
CA GLU A 17 -20.74 -13.77 -3.77
C GLU A 17 -19.46 -12.93 -3.84
N GLU A 18 -19.43 -11.95 -4.75
CA GLU A 18 -18.42 -10.90 -4.70
C GLU A 18 -18.60 -10.21 -3.35
N ASP A 19 -17.75 -10.59 -2.41
CA ASP A 19 -17.64 -9.92 -1.12
C ASP A 19 -17.15 -8.49 -1.41
N ASN A 20 -18.12 -7.59 -1.56
CA ASN A 20 -17.90 -6.18 -1.83
C ASN A 20 -17.56 -5.42 -0.54
N THR A 21 -17.27 -6.13 0.56
CA THR A 21 -16.84 -5.52 1.81
C THR A 21 -15.45 -4.93 1.62
N PRO A 22 -15.25 -3.64 1.93
CA PRO A 22 -13.93 -3.03 1.88
C PRO A 22 -12.93 -3.84 2.73
N PRO A 23 -11.80 -4.27 2.16
CA PRO A 23 -10.78 -5.01 2.89
C PRO A 23 -10.01 -4.11 3.86
N ASP A 24 -9.56 -4.71 4.97
CA ASP A 24 -8.52 -4.13 5.80
C ASP A 24 -7.18 -4.14 5.05
N CYS A 25 -6.39 -3.06 5.15
CA CYS A 25 -5.09 -2.97 4.51
C CYS A 25 -4.00 -2.37 5.40
N LEU A 26 -2.86 -3.07 5.45
CA LEU A 26 -1.64 -2.51 6.03
C LEU A 26 -0.95 -1.54 5.05
N VAL A 27 -0.76 -0.30 5.52
CA VAL A 27 -0.08 0.75 4.76
C VAL A 27 1.12 1.25 5.55
N LEU A 28 2.29 1.21 4.94
CA LEU A 28 3.51 1.81 5.46
C LEU A 28 3.62 3.25 4.99
N GLU A 29 3.61 4.19 5.92
CA GLU A 29 4.04 5.56 5.68
C GLU A 29 5.53 5.71 5.98
N ILE A 30 6.23 6.38 5.08
CA ILE A 30 7.62 6.82 5.22
C ILE A 30 7.62 8.34 5.08
N TYR A 31 7.90 9.03 6.17
CA TYR A 31 8.15 10.45 6.20
C TYR A 31 9.65 10.70 6.10
N VAL A 32 10.07 11.46 5.09
CA VAL A 32 11.47 11.76 4.83
C VAL A 32 11.79 13.14 5.39
N ASN A 33 12.48 13.17 6.52
CA ASN A 33 13.00 14.40 7.09
C ASN A 33 14.35 14.72 6.42
N MET A 34 14.34 15.68 5.51
CA MET A 34 15.56 16.25 4.96
C MET A 34 16.02 17.38 5.87
N ASN A 35 17.33 17.50 6.09
CA ASN A 35 17.93 18.56 6.93
C ASN A 35 17.58 20.00 6.47
N ASN A 36 16.94 20.15 5.31
CA ASN A 36 16.31 21.39 4.85
C ASN A 36 14.79 21.23 4.95
N VAL A 37 14.15 22.17 5.64
CA VAL A 37 12.71 22.18 5.94
C VAL A 37 11.84 22.14 4.68
N ASP A 38 12.36 22.57 3.53
CA ASP A 38 11.63 22.74 2.28
C ASP A 38 11.55 21.50 1.37
N GLU A 39 12.12 20.35 1.77
CA GLU A 39 12.20 19.14 0.92
C GLU A 39 11.66 17.86 1.59
N ARG A 40 10.73 18.01 2.53
CA ARG A 40 10.04 16.87 3.14
C ARG A 40 9.30 16.06 2.08
N LYS A 41 9.22 14.74 2.25
CA LYS A 41 8.48 13.86 1.35
C LYS A 41 7.68 12.86 2.16
N ARG A 42 6.41 12.70 1.82
CA ARG A 42 5.55 11.63 2.34
C ARG A 42 5.41 10.56 1.29
N ILE A 43 5.60 9.31 1.70
CA ILE A 43 5.54 8.16 0.82
C ILE A 43 4.74 7.07 1.51
N PHE A 44 3.72 6.56 0.83
CA PHE A 44 2.90 5.45 1.27
C PHE A 44 3.20 4.23 0.43
N VAL A 45 3.25 3.07 1.07
CA VAL A 45 3.46 1.78 0.44
C VAL A 45 2.49 0.76 1.00
N TRP A 46 1.79 0.04 0.12
CA TRP A 46 0.95 -1.09 0.50
C TRP A 46 1.19 -2.25 -0.45
N TYR A 47 0.66 -3.41 -0.10
CA TYR A 47 0.71 -4.61 -0.93
C TYR A 47 -0.72 -5.05 -1.24
N ASP A 48 -0.99 -5.23 -2.52
CA ASP A 48 -2.22 -5.78 -3.06
C ASP A 48 -2.00 -7.28 -3.34
N SER A 49 -2.71 -8.12 -2.61
CA SER A 49 -2.63 -9.58 -2.64
C SER A 49 -3.38 -10.15 -3.83
N VAL A 50 -4.39 -9.46 -4.34
CA VAL A 50 -5.12 -9.83 -5.57
C VAL A 50 -4.20 -9.65 -6.79
N GLU A 51 -3.62 -8.46 -6.97
CA GLU A 51 -2.65 -8.15 -8.04
C GLU A 51 -1.25 -8.75 -7.78
N ARG A 52 -0.98 -9.14 -6.54
CA ARG A 52 0.30 -9.65 -6.02
C ARG A 52 1.46 -8.66 -6.24
N ARG A 53 1.23 -7.40 -5.88
CA ARG A 53 2.13 -6.28 -6.17
C ARG A 53 2.16 -5.26 -5.03
N PHE A 54 3.33 -4.69 -4.85
CA PHE A 54 3.49 -3.47 -4.07
C PHE A 54 3.09 -2.26 -4.89
N PHE A 55 2.38 -1.36 -4.24
CA PHE A 55 2.07 -0.03 -4.73
C PHE A 55 2.75 0.99 -3.85
N LEU A 56 3.27 2.04 -4.48
CA LEU A 56 3.93 3.14 -3.82
C LEU A 56 3.37 4.43 -4.39
N ARG A 57 2.93 5.33 -3.52
CA ARG A 57 2.55 6.70 -3.86
C ARG A 57 3.32 7.66 -2.98
N GLY A 58 3.77 8.77 -3.53
CA GLY A 58 4.43 9.79 -2.73
C GLY A 58 4.27 11.16 -3.32
N LYS A 59 4.51 12.16 -2.49
CA LYS A 59 4.43 13.57 -2.84
C LYS A 59 5.48 14.34 -2.02
N PRO A 60 6.21 15.30 -2.63
CA PRO A 60 6.91 16.32 -1.86
C PRO A 60 5.92 17.06 -0.96
N ASP A 61 6.35 17.48 0.22
CA ASP A 61 5.54 18.27 1.13
C ASP A 61 5.15 19.59 0.46
N ASP A 62 3.89 20.00 0.61
CA ASP A 62 3.36 21.19 -0.02
C ASP A 62 3.89 22.42 0.72
N SER A 63 5.09 22.88 0.36
CA SER A 63 5.46 24.27 0.63
C SER A 63 4.47 25.18 -0.11
N GLU A 64 3.98 26.25 0.54
CA GLU A 64 2.88 27.14 0.09
C GLU A 64 2.99 27.72 -1.34
N SER A 65 4.09 27.47 -2.06
CA SER A 65 4.39 28.04 -3.37
C SER A 65 4.40 27.04 -4.55
N ASN A 66 4.35 25.73 -4.33
CA ASN A 66 4.40 24.74 -5.42
C ASN A 66 3.51 23.53 -5.13
N SER A 67 2.44 23.36 -5.91
CA SER A 67 1.69 22.09 -5.94
C SER A 67 2.48 21.05 -6.73
N TYR A 68 3.07 20.09 -6.02
CA TYR A 68 3.72 18.96 -6.69
C TYR A 68 2.70 17.86 -6.98
N ASN A 69 2.72 17.33 -8.21
CA ASN A 69 1.90 16.16 -8.52
C ASN A 69 2.42 14.93 -7.77
N PRO A 70 1.54 14.10 -7.18
CA PRO A 70 1.93 12.82 -6.64
C PRO A 70 2.59 11.93 -7.70
N PHE A 71 3.63 11.21 -7.32
CA PHE A 71 4.20 10.15 -8.13
C PHE A 71 3.68 8.79 -7.69
N ASN A 72 3.60 7.85 -8.64
CA ASN A 72 3.21 6.46 -8.38
C ASN A 72 4.22 5.49 -8.96
N PHE A 73 4.42 4.36 -8.27
CA PHE A 73 5.27 3.27 -8.73
C PHE A 73 4.68 1.94 -8.24
N LYS A 74 4.79 0.88 -9.03
CA LYS A 74 4.34 -0.45 -8.62
C LYS A 74 5.29 -1.55 -9.07
N SER A 75 5.43 -2.58 -8.24
CA SER A 75 6.32 -3.70 -8.49
C SER A 75 5.89 -4.98 -7.78
N LYS A 76 6.10 -6.13 -8.41
CA LYS A 76 5.91 -7.46 -7.77
C LYS A 76 6.94 -7.77 -6.68
N LYS A 77 8.08 -7.08 -6.66
CA LYS A 77 9.21 -7.38 -5.77
C LYS A 77 9.48 -6.22 -4.82
N ALA A 78 9.49 -6.50 -3.52
CA ALA A 78 9.88 -5.57 -2.47
C ALA A 78 11.29 -4.98 -2.70
N SER A 79 12.21 -5.75 -3.31
CA SER A 79 13.55 -5.26 -3.64
C SER A 79 13.53 -4.08 -4.61
N HIS A 80 12.65 -4.09 -5.60
CA HIS A 80 12.57 -2.98 -6.56
C HIS A 80 11.94 -1.73 -5.93
N ILE A 81 10.98 -1.89 -5.01
CA ILE A 81 10.44 -0.77 -4.22
C ILE A 81 11.56 -0.17 -3.36
N ALA A 82 12.34 -0.99 -2.67
CA ALA A 82 13.46 -0.53 -1.86
C ALA A 82 14.54 0.19 -2.70
N ASP A 83 14.78 -0.27 -3.93
CA ASP A 83 15.72 0.36 -4.87
C ASP A 83 15.22 1.70 -5.36
N PHE A 84 13.92 1.79 -5.67
CA PHE A 84 13.27 3.04 -6.04
C PHE A 84 13.31 4.05 -4.89
N LEU A 85 12.96 3.65 -3.67
CA LEU A 85 13.07 4.48 -2.46
C LEU A 85 14.51 4.97 -2.26
N SER A 86 15.50 4.09 -2.44
CA SER A 86 16.93 4.46 -2.34
C SER A 86 17.41 5.42 -3.43
N PHE A 87 16.70 5.49 -4.56
CA PHE A 87 16.99 6.43 -5.64
C PHE A 87 16.39 7.81 -5.38
N ILE A 88 15.15 7.89 -4.85
CA ILE A 88 14.43 9.16 -4.64
C ILE A 88 14.69 9.82 -3.27
N ILE A 89 15.25 9.06 -2.32
CA ILE A 89 15.60 9.51 -0.96
C ILE A 89 17.12 9.66 -0.86
N ASN A 90 17.58 10.78 -0.29
CA ASN A 90 19.00 10.98 -0.02
C ASN A 90 19.47 10.02 1.09
N LYS A 91 20.65 9.39 0.92
CA LYS A 91 21.24 8.49 1.93
C LYS A 91 21.49 9.15 3.30
N ARG A 92 21.55 10.48 3.35
CA ARG A 92 21.73 11.26 4.58
C ARG A 92 20.41 11.66 5.24
N SER A 93 19.27 11.38 4.61
CA SER A 93 17.96 11.67 5.18
C SER A 93 17.68 10.80 6.40
N VAL A 94 16.99 11.40 7.37
CA VAL A 94 16.39 10.70 8.49
C VAL A 94 14.97 10.34 8.08
N LEU A 95 14.55 9.12 8.41
CA LEU A 95 13.23 8.61 8.13
C LEU A 95 12.45 8.51 9.42
N GLU A 96 11.21 8.92 9.37
CA GLU A 96 10.18 8.55 10.35
C GLU A 96 9.25 7.56 9.63
N VAL A 97 8.84 6.50 10.31
CA VAL A 97 7.89 5.53 9.73
C VAL A 97 6.71 5.32 10.63
N ALA A 98 5.55 5.20 10.00
CA ALA A 98 4.35 4.73 10.63
C ALA A 98 3.76 3.57 9.84
N LEU A 99 3.21 2.58 10.56
CA LEU A 99 2.44 1.49 9.97
C LEU A 99 0.99 1.67 10.39
N TYR A 100 0.11 1.75 9.41
CA TYR A 100 -1.32 1.96 9.55
C TYR A 100 -2.10 0.69 9.21
N ASN A 101 -3.23 0.50 9.87
CA ASN A 101 -4.29 -0.43 9.47
C ASN A 101 -5.51 0.36 9.00
N PHE A 102 -5.77 0.37 7.69
CA PHE A 102 -6.97 0.98 7.13
C PHE A 102 -8.11 -0.03 7.15
N THR A 103 -9.27 0.31 7.73
CA THR A 103 -10.41 -0.62 7.87
C THR A 103 -11.45 -0.53 6.74
N ASP A 104 -11.32 0.46 5.85
CA ASP A 104 -12.23 0.70 4.72
C ASP A 104 -11.44 1.01 3.45
N PHE A 105 -10.51 0.13 3.09
CA PHE A 105 -9.61 0.39 1.97
C PHE A 105 -10.31 0.11 0.62
N PRO A 106 -10.12 0.94 -0.44
CA PRO A 106 -10.79 0.77 -1.72
C PRO A 106 -10.49 -0.58 -2.37
N LEU A 107 -11.53 -1.26 -2.86
CA LEU A 107 -11.44 -2.58 -3.52
C LEU A 107 -10.42 -2.63 -4.67
N SER A 108 -10.19 -1.52 -5.35
CA SER A 108 -9.24 -1.41 -6.46
C SER A 108 -8.06 -0.51 -6.09
N SER A 109 -6.84 -1.02 -6.27
CA SER A 109 -5.62 -0.25 -6.03
C SER A 109 -5.49 1.02 -6.87
N ASN A 110 -6.23 1.10 -7.99
CA ASN A 110 -6.23 2.29 -8.85
C ASN A 110 -7.04 3.45 -8.26
N ASP A 111 -7.99 3.15 -7.36
CA ASP A 111 -8.88 4.15 -6.76
C ASP A 111 -8.27 4.79 -5.50
N ILE A 112 -7.19 4.21 -4.99
CA ILE A 112 -6.42 4.77 -3.87
C ILE A 112 -5.65 6.00 -4.36
N THR A 113 -5.98 7.18 -3.84
CA THR A 113 -5.28 8.43 -4.14
C THR A 113 -4.26 8.76 -3.05
N PHE A 114 -3.37 9.75 -3.29
CA PHE A 114 -2.46 10.20 -2.25
C PHE A 114 -3.22 10.93 -1.13
N GLU A 115 -4.21 11.73 -1.51
CA GLU A 115 -5.04 12.54 -0.62
C GLU A 115 -5.85 11.67 0.33
N MET A 116 -6.35 10.53 -0.14
CA MET A 116 -7.03 9.52 0.70
C MET A 116 -6.09 8.90 1.73
N LEU A 117 -4.85 8.59 1.33
CA LEU A 117 -3.84 8.05 2.24
C LEU A 117 -3.36 9.08 3.25
N GLU A 118 -3.35 10.36 2.88
CA GLU A 118 -2.93 11.46 3.75
C GLU A 118 -3.94 11.79 4.84
N SER A 119 -5.25 11.70 4.55
CA SER A 119 -6.28 12.05 5.53
C SER A 119 -6.32 11.09 6.73
N ASN A 120 -5.89 9.84 6.57
CA ASN A 120 -5.77 8.81 7.61
C ASN A 120 -7.05 8.60 8.46
N GLU A 121 -8.22 9.10 8.05
CA GLU A 121 -9.43 9.16 8.90
C GLU A 121 -9.97 7.78 9.29
N THR A 122 -9.68 6.76 8.48
CA THR A 122 -10.12 5.36 8.67
C THR A 122 -8.98 4.44 9.11
N ALA A 123 -7.86 5.01 9.55
CA ALA A 123 -6.62 4.27 9.80
C ALA A 123 -6.19 4.31 11.27
N ASP A 124 -5.92 3.13 11.82
CA ASP A 124 -5.30 2.98 13.14
C ASP A 124 -3.77 2.87 13.03
N ILE A 125 -3.03 3.64 13.83
CA ILE A 125 -1.57 3.53 13.92
C ILE A 125 -1.20 2.28 14.71
N ILE A 126 -0.56 1.30 14.07
CA ILE A 126 -0.02 0.09 14.72
C ILE A 126 1.36 0.37 15.33
N TYR A 127 2.18 1.11 14.60
CA TYR A 127 3.58 1.34 14.97
C TYR A 127 4.05 2.68 14.44
N MET A 128 4.82 3.40 15.25
CA MET A 128 5.50 4.63 14.84
C MET A 128 6.93 4.57 15.36
N HIS A 129 7.89 4.94 14.51
CA HIS A 129 9.28 5.12 14.90
C HIS A 129 9.79 6.44 14.34
N ASP A 130 10.13 7.31 15.28
CA ASP A 130 10.72 8.61 14.97
C ASP A 130 12.24 8.42 14.86
N ASP A 131 12.80 8.85 13.74
CA ASP A 131 14.22 8.91 13.45
C ASP A 131 14.97 7.58 13.31
N TYR A 132 15.09 7.11 12.06
CA TYR A 132 16.07 6.09 11.68
C TYR A 132 16.76 6.42 10.34
N PRO A 133 18.05 6.09 10.17
CA PRO A 133 18.75 6.32 8.91
C PRO A 133 18.24 5.37 7.82
N LEU A 134 18.25 5.83 6.56
CA LEU A 134 17.92 5.00 5.40
C LEU A 134 18.83 3.76 5.33
N LYS A 135 18.30 2.61 5.72
CA LYS A 135 18.94 1.30 5.57
C LYS A 135 18.09 0.41 4.67
N ARG A 136 18.61 0.05 3.50
CA ARG A 136 17.92 -0.76 2.49
C ARG A 136 17.36 -2.07 3.06
N ASP A 137 18.12 -2.75 3.92
CA ASP A 137 17.67 -4.01 4.52
C ASP A 137 16.50 -3.82 5.48
N LYS A 138 16.46 -2.70 6.21
CA LYS A 138 15.32 -2.36 7.09
C LYS A 138 14.08 -2.01 6.28
N ILE A 139 14.21 -1.24 5.19
CA ILE A 139 13.10 -0.99 4.27
C ILE A 139 12.58 -2.31 3.71
N ARG A 140 13.46 -3.19 3.23
CA ARG A 140 13.05 -4.50 2.71
C ARG A 140 12.33 -5.34 3.77
N TYR A 141 12.79 -5.30 5.02
CA TYR A 141 12.09 -5.95 6.13
C TYR A 141 10.68 -5.39 6.31
N LEU A 142 10.51 -4.06 6.35
CA LEU A 142 9.21 -3.41 6.48
C LEU A 142 8.27 -3.78 5.32
N LEU A 143 8.76 -3.71 4.09
CA LEU A 143 8.02 -4.09 2.89
C LEU A 143 7.59 -5.55 2.91
N ASN A 144 8.47 -6.46 3.35
CA ASN A 144 8.12 -7.87 3.46
C ASN A 144 7.03 -8.12 4.51
N MET A 145 6.88 -7.29 5.55
CA MET A 145 5.77 -7.42 6.49
C MET A 145 4.43 -7.18 5.78
N LEU A 146 4.35 -6.19 4.89
CA LEU A 146 3.12 -5.85 4.15
C LEU A 146 2.61 -7.01 3.29
N SER A 147 3.51 -7.87 2.79
CA SER A 147 3.14 -9.01 1.94
C SER A 147 3.04 -10.36 2.66
N ASN A 148 3.51 -10.44 3.92
CA ASN A 148 3.62 -11.71 4.66
C ASN A 148 2.70 -11.79 5.89
N ILE A 149 2.28 -10.65 6.44
CA ILE A 149 1.17 -10.61 7.38
C ILE A 149 -0.11 -10.83 6.57
N TYR A 150 -1.14 -11.48 7.13
CA TYR A 150 -2.46 -11.64 6.50
C TYR A 150 -3.06 -10.26 6.21
N ASN A 151 -2.64 -9.70 5.09
CA ASN A 151 -3.15 -8.48 4.50
C ASN A 151 -4.10 -8.97 3.41
N SER A 152 -5.39 -8.95 3.73
CA SER A 152 -6.45 -9.50 2.86
C SER A 152 -6.77 -8.59 1.68
N TYR A 153 -6.11 -7.43 1.61
CA TYR A 153 -6.10 -6.52 0.48
C TYR A 153 -5.45 -7.13 -0.75
#